data_AF-A0AA97DAZ1-F1
#
_entry.id   AF-A0AA97DAZ1-F1
#
_cell.length_a   1.000
_cell.length_b   1.000
_cell.length_c   1.000
_cell.angle_alpha   90.00
_cell.angle_beta   90.00
_cell.angle_gamma   90.00
#
_symmetry.space_group_name_H-M   'P 1'
#
loop_
_entity.id
_entity.type
_entity.pdbx_description
1 polymer ?
#
loop_
_entity_poly.entity_id
_entity_poly.type
_entity_poly.pdbx_seq_one_letter_code
_entity_poly.pdbx_strand_id
1 'polypeptide(L)'
;MADRPNYTLDSNPTYTEAIPTLLNDDPASASDVFNPLITKILNNQKANHQLAQAAKSSADSAGQTAGKAIPLTQKGAANGVPTLDSAGKIPKAQLPTVGGYVRQSSSPSDSSLLWIDSGNSNKMKYYNGSSWVPVPATWG
;
A
#
# COMPACT_ATOMS: atom_id res chain seq x y z
N MET A 1 53.80 30.40 -10.01
CA MET A 1 52.65 29.92 -10.80
C MET A 1 51.44 30.71 -10.35
N ALA A 2 50.64 31.28 -11.26
CA ALA A 2 49.44 32.02 -10.89
C ALA A 2 48.36 31.05 -10.41
N ASP A 3 47.70 31.36 -9.31
CA ASP A 3 46.61 30.55 -8.76
C ASP A 3 45.36 30.73 -9.63
N ARG A 4 44.73 29.62 -10.06
CA ARG A 4 43.56 29.67 -10.96
C ARG A 4 42.28 29.66 -10.11
N PRO A 5 41.32 30.57 -10.36
CA PRO A 5 40.05 30.54 -9.65
C PRO A 5 39.23 29.29 -10.01
N ASN A 6 38.46 28.77 -9.04
CA ASN A 6 37.55 27.64 -9.23
C ASN A 6 36.16 28.11 -9.72
N TYR A 7 35.45 27.24 -10.44
CA TYR A 7 34.04 27.43 -10.75
C TYR A 7 33.16 27.23 -9.50
N THR A 8 32.19 28.11 -9.28
CA THR A 8 31.15 27.96 -8.23
C THR A 8 29.86 27.41 -8.84
N LEU A 9 29.36 26.30 -8.31
CA LEU A 9 28.12 25.65 -8.77
C LEU A 9 26.92 26.04 -7.88
N ASP A 10 25.71 25.97 -8.43
CA ASP A 10 24.47 26.11 -7.64
C ASP A 10 24.37 24.96 -6.61
N SER A 11 23.83 25.29 -5.44
CA SER A 11 23.45 24.34 -4.40
C SER A 11 22.37 23.35 -4.86
N ASN A 12 21.45 23.75 -5.74
CA ASN A 12 20.35 22.91 -6.22
C ASN A 12 20.07 23.17 -7.72
N PRO A 13 21.00 22.78 -8.62
CA PRO A 13 20.84 23.06 -10.04
C PRO A 13 19.62 22.35 -10.62
N THR A 14 18.85 23.06 -11.45
CA THR A 14 17.73 22.48 -12.20
C THR A 14 18.20 21.98 -13.55
N TYR A 15 17.68 20.82 -13.99
CA TYR A 15 17.99 20.30 -15.31
C TYR A 15 17.32 21.16 -16.39
N THR A 16 18.10 21.60 -17.38
CA THR A 16 17.62 22.35 -18.55
C THR A 16 18.23 21.79 -19.83
N GLU A 17 17.42 21.72 -20.88
CA GLU A 17 17.88 21.34 -22.23
C GLU A 17 18.21 22.56 -23.10
N ALA A 18 17.78 23.75 -22.68
CA ALA A 18 17.93 24.98 -23.45
C ALA A 18 19.20 25.71 -23.03
N ILE A 19 20.29 25.46 -23.75
CA ILE A 19 21.58 26.14 -23.60
C ILE A 19 21.93 26.80 -24.94
N PRO A 20 22.13 28.14 -24.99
CA PRO A 20 22.50 28.83 -26.22
C PRO A 20 23.84 28.34 -26.80
N THR A 21 23.96 28.34 -28.12
CA THR A 21 25.23 28.06 -28.82
C THR A 21 26.17 29.27 -28.77
N LEU A 22 27.47 29.02 -28.80
CA LEU A 22 28.46 30.09 -28.99
C LEU A 22 28.45 30.58 -30.44
N LEU A 23 28.84 31.83 -30.65
CA LEU A 23 28.92 32.49 -31.95
C LEU A 23 30.38 32.58 -32.41
N ASN A 24 30.63 32.63 -33.72
CA ASN A 24 31.99 32.75 -34.24
C ASN A 24 32.65 34.11 -33.95
N ASP A 25 31.88 35.09 -33.46
CA ASP A 25 32.39 36.37 -32.95
C ASP A 25 32.93 36.25 -31.50
N ASP A 26 32.73 35.11 -30.83
CA ASP A 26 33.37 34.81 -29.55
C ASP A 26 34.89 34.57 -29.72
N PRO A 27 35.73 34.81 -28.70
CA PRO A 27 37.21 34.78 -28.82
C PRO A 27 37.83 33.42 -29.22
N ALA A 28 37.04 32.38 -29.47
CA ALA A 28 37.51 31.07 -29.91
C ALA A 28 36.51 30.41 -30.88
N SER A 29 36.97 29.53 -31.78
CA SER A 29 36.13 28.95 -32.86
C SER A 29 34.92 28.17 -32.32
N ALA A 30 33.75 28.81 -32.36
CA ALA A 30 32.52 28.24 -31.85
C ALA A 30 32.05 27.06 -32.71
N SER A 31 31.99 27.21 -34.04
CA SER A 31 31.46 26.18 -34.93
C SER A 31 32.32 24.91 -34.99
N ASP A 32 33.64 25.06 -34.98
CA ASP A 32 34.54 23.93 -35.30
C ASP A 32 34.99 23.17 -34.05
N VAL A 33 35.05 23.87 -32.90
CA VAL A 33 35.63 23.30 -31.68
C VAL A 33 34.61 23.28 -30.55
N PHE A 34 34.10 24.44 -30.12
CA PHE A 34 33.36 24.51 -28.86
C PHE A 34 31.93 23.96 -28.95
N ASN A 35 31.14 24.35 -29.95
CA ASN A 35 29.75 23.90 -30.09
C ASN A 35 29.66 22.37 -30.22
N PRO A 36 30.49 21.68 -31.03
CA PRO A 36 30.48 20.20 -31.08
C PRO A 36 30.83 19.53 -29.74
N LEU A 37 31.81 20.06 -29.01
CA LEU A 37 32.23 19.51 -27.71
C LEU A 37 31.17 19.74 -26.63
N ILE A 38 30.63 20.95 -26.53
CA ILE A 38 29.55 21.29 -25.59
C ILE A 38 28.34 20.41 -25.87
N THR A 39 27.92 20.27 -27.12
CA THR A 39 26.78 19.41 -27.48
C THR A 39 26.97 17.97 -27.02
N LYS A 40 28.16 17.39 -27.20
CA LYS A 40 28.46 16.02 -26.71
C LYS A 40 28.34 15.92 -25.19
N ILE A 41 28.87 16.91 -24.47
CA ILE A 41 28.79 16.94 -23.00
C ILE A 41 27.32 17.02 -22.55
N LEU A 42 26.53 17.92 -23.15
CA LEU A 42 25.12 18.10 -22.82
C LEU A 42 24.30 16.83 -23.11
N ASN A 43 24.55 16.18 -24.24
CA ASN A 43 23.90 14.91 -24.57
C ASN A 43 24.24 13.80 -23.57
N ASN A 44 25.50 13.71 -23.13
CA ASN A 44 25.89 12.74 -22.10
C ASN A 44 25.23 13.04 -20.75
N GLN A 45 25.14 14.31 -20.36
CA GLN A 45 24.45 14.72 -19.14
C GLN A 45 22.94 14.41 -19.20
N LYS A 46 22.31 14.68 -20.35
CA LYS A 46 20.91 14.31 -20.61
C LYS A 46 20.67 12.82 -20.46
N ALA A 47 21.51 12.00 -21.09
CA ALA A 47 21.41 10.55 -21.02
C ALA A 47 21.54 10.05 -19.56
N ASN A 48 22.50 10.59 -18.79
CA ASN A 48 22.65 10.25 -17.37
C ASN A 48 21.43 10.65 -16.54
N HIS A 49 20.86 11.83 -16.77
CA HIS A 49 19.67 12.29 -16.06
C HIS A 49 18.44 11.40 -16.36
N GLN A 50 18.24 11.03 -17.62
CA GLN A 50 17.18 10.12 -18.04
C GLN A 50 17.33 8.74 -17.40
N LEU A 51 18.56 8.21 -17.33
CA LEU A 51 18.84 6.95 -16.64
C LEU A 51 18.51 7.04 -15.15
N ALA A 52 18.86 8.14 -14.48
CA ALA A 52 18.54 8.37 -13.08
C ALA A 52 17.02 8.47 -12.83
N GLN A 53 16.29 9.18 -13.70
CA GLN A 53 14.82 9.24 -13.62
C GLN A 53 14.18 7.87 -13.83
N ALA A 54 14.66 7.09 -14.80
CA ALA A 54 14.19 5.73 -15.03
C ALA A 54 14.42 4.82 -13.82
N ALA A 55 15.59 4.93 -13.18
CA ALA A 55 15.90 4.23 -11.93
C ALA A 55 14.96 4.66 -10.79
N LYS A 56 14.68 5.96 -10.65
CA LYS A 56 13.71 6.47 -9.67
C LYS A 56 12.32 5.87 -9.89
N SER A 57 11.80 5.90 -11.12
CA SER A 57 10.49 5.32 -11.46
C SER A 57 10.42 3.82 -11.20
N SER A 58 11.52 3.10 -11.44
CA SER A 58 11.63 1.66 -11.14
C SER A 58 11.60 1.41 -9.64
N ALA A 59 12.31 2.22 -8.85
CA ALA A 59 12.29 2.14 -7.38
C ALA A 59 10.90 2.46 -6.81
N ASP A 60 10.23 3.50 -7.33
CA ASP A 60 8.86 3.85 -6.93
C ASP A 60 7.87 2.70 -7.23
N SER A 61 8.04 2.03 -8.38
CA SER A 61 7.23 0.86 -8.76
C SER A 61 7.51 -0.36 -7.87
N ALA A 62 8.78 -0.60 -7.52
CA ALA A 62 9.17 -1.66 -6.60
C ALA A 62 8.59 -1.41 -5.19
N GLY A 63 8.64 -0.16 -4.71
CA GLY A 63 8.04 0.26 -3.45
C GLY A 63 6.53 0.03 -3.40
N GLN A 64 5.79 0.38 -4.45
CA GLN A 64 4.35 0.12 -4.55
C GLN A 64 4.02 -1.38 -4.56
N THR A 65 4.85 -2.18 -5.23
CA THR A 65 4.67 -3.64 -5.28
C THR A 65 4.89 -4.27 -3.91
N ALA A 66 5.97 -3.87 -3.22
CA ALA A 66 6.24 -4.31 -1.86
C ALA A 66 5.12 -3.90 -0.89
N GLY A 67 4.58 -2.69 -1.02
CA GLY A 67 3.48 -2.19 -0.18
C GLY A 67 2.17 -2.96 -0.29
N LYS A 68 1.95 -3.74 -1.35
CA LYS A 68 0.75 -4.58 -1.56
C LYS A 68 0.97 -6.05 -1.17
N ALA A 69 2.19 -6.41 -0.75
CA ALA A 69 2.53 -7.80 -0.47
C ALA A 69 1.99 -8.24 0.91
N ILE A 70 1.55 -9.50 0.99
CA ILE A 70 1.29 -10.14 2.27
C ILE A 70 2.64 -10.43 2.93
N PRO A 71 2.92 -9.94 4.15
CA PRO A 71 4.18 -10.17 4.84
C PRO A 71 4.47 -11.66 5.04
N LEU A 72 5.73 -12.08 4.88
CA LEU A 72 6.13 -13.49 5.02
C LEU A 72 5.79 -14.09 6.39
N THR A 73 5.75 -13.26 7.42
CA THR A 73 5.39 -13.64 8.80
C THR A 73 3.89 -13.82 9.00
N GLN A 74 3.05 -13.17 8.20
CA GLN A 74 1.59 -13.39 8.19
C GLN A 74 1.21 -14.47 7.16
N LYS A 75 2.06 -14.64 6.17
CA LYS A 75 1.93 -15.65 5.13
C LYS A 75 2.21 -17.03 5.71
N GLY A 76 1.15 -17.77 5.98
CA GLY A 76 1.26 -19.18 6.38
C GLY A 76 1.67 -19.42 7.83
N ALA A 77 1.68 -18.38 8.66
CA ALA A 77 1.71 -18.59 10.11
C ALA A 77 0.36 -19.08 10.61
N ALA A 78 0.34 -19.93 11.65
CA ALA A 78 -0.86 -20.05 12.48
C ALA A 78 -1.23 -18.65 12.99
N ASN A 79 -2.52 -18.29 12.90
CA ASN A 79 -2.98 -16.91 13.09
C ASN A 79 -2.46 -15.91 12.04
N GLY A 80 -2.08 -16.39 10.85
CA GLY A 80 -1.86 -15.56 9.67
C GLY A 80 -3.16 -14.93 9.14
N VAL A 81 -3.15 -14.41 7.92
CA VAL A 81 -4.26 -13.55 7.43
C VAL A 81 -5.61 -14.29 7.38
N PRO A 82 -6.62 -13.85 8.17
CA PRO A 82 -7.96 -14.44 8.19
C PRO A 82 -8.79 -14.08 6.95
N THR A 83 -9.73 -14.96 6.59
CA THR A 83 -10.56 -14.77 5.39
C THR A 83 -11.83 -14.00 5.68
N LEU A 84 -12.43 -13.41 4.65
CA LEU A 84 -13.74 -12.79 4.70
C LEU A 84 -14.76 -13.61 3.87
N ASP A 85 -16.01 -13.61 4.29
CA ASP A 85 -17.16 -14.29 3.70
C ASP A 85 -17.85 -13.39 2.66
N SER A 86 -18.99 -13.82 2.11
CA SER A 86 -19.71 -13.09 1.07
C SER A 86 -20.29 -11.75 1.52
N ALA A 87 -20.41 -11.55 2.83
CA ALA A 87 -20.73 -10.27 3.42
C ALA A 87 -19.47 -9.48 3.78
N GLY A 88 -18.29 -9.96 3.38
CA GLY A 88 -16.99 -9.43 3.77
C GLY A 88 -16.65 -9.70 5.23
N LYS A 89 -17.07 -10.83 5.82
CA LYS A 89 -16.91 -11.14 7.27
C LYS A 89 -16.12 -12.40 7.56
N ILE A 90 -15.38 -12.44 8.65
CA ILE A 90 -14.63 -13.64 9.01
C ILE A 90 -15.58 -14.81 9.27
N PRO A 91 -15.44 -15.94 8.54
CA PRO A 91 -16.31 -17.09 8.72
C PRO A 91 -16.25 -17.62 10.15
N LYS A 92 -17.40 -17.99 10.71
CA LYS A 92 -17.51 -18.48 12.09
C LYS A 92 -16.63 -19.69 12.39
N ALA A 93 -16.32 -20.51 11.40
CA ALA A 93 -15.43 -21.66 11.56
C ALA A 93 -13.94 -21.29 11.74
N GLN A 94 -13.51 -20.09 11.30
CA GLN A 94 -12.19 -19.54 11.61
C GLN A 94 -12.18 -18.83 12.98
N LEU A 95 -13.34 -18.80 13.64
CA LEU A 95 -13.50 -18.31 14.99
C LEU A 95 -13.55 -19.51 15.96
N PRO A 96 -12.98 -19.37 17.16
CA PRO A 96 -13.15 -20.35 18.22
C PRO A 96 -14.64 -20.68 18.45
N THR A 97 -14.95 -21.95 18.66
CA THR A 97 -16.34 -22.48 18.75
C THR A 97 -17.04 -22.14 20.07
N VAL A 98 -16.49 -21.26 20.90
CA VAL A 98 -17.12 -20.82 22.16
C VAL A 98 -18.30 -19.90 21.82
N GLY A 99 -19.50 -20.37 22.14
CA GLY A 99 -20.78 -19.91 21.60
C GLY A 99 -21.07 -18.41 21.75
N GLY A 100 -21.79 -17.88 20.74
CA GLY A 100 -22.31 -16.51 20.74
C GLY A 100 -23.79 -16.45 21.09
N TYR A 101 -24.40 -15.26 20.99
CA TYR A 101 -25.84 -15.08 21.10
C TYR A 101 -26.36 -14.24 19.94
N VAL A 102 -27.64 -14.38 19.64
CA VAL A 102 -28.33 -13.57 18.64
C VAL A 102 -29.65 -13.06 19.18
N ARG A 103 -30.10 -11.91 18.69
CA ARG A 103 -31.42 -11.35 18.99
C ARG A 103 -32.17 -11.16 17.69
N GLN A 104 -33.29 -11.84 17.55
CA GLN A 104 -34.16 -11.74 16.39
C GLN A 104 -35.54 -12.30 16.73
N SER A 105 -36.53 -11.99 15.90
CA SER A 105 -37.91 -12.41 16.11
C SER A 105 -38.19 -13.86 15.68
N SER A 106 -37.31 -14.46 14.88
CA SER A 106 -37.38 -15.85 14.43
C SER A 106 -36.24 -16.69 15.00
N SER A 107 -36.46 -18.00 15.12
CA SER A 107 -35.46 -18.90 15.69
C SER A 107 -34.18 -18.91 14.83
N PRO A 108 -32.99 -18.80 15.43
CA PRO A 108 -31.74 -18.91 14.70
C PRO A 108 -31.60 -20.30 14.10
N SER A 109 -31.05 -20.35 12.89
CA SER A 109 -30.62 -21.59 12.26
C SER A 109 -29.40 -22.20 12.97
N ASP A 110 -28.57 -21.36 13.60
CA ASP A 110 -27.40 -21.79 14.36
C ASP A 110 -27.76 -22.10 15.82
N SER A 111 -27.84 -23.39 16.13
CA SER A 111 -28.22 -23.93 17.44
C SER A 111 -27.11 -23.89 18.48
N SER A 112 -25.88 -23.56 18.10
CA SER A 112 -24.78 -23.35 19.06
C SER A 112 -24.88 -22.00 19.79
N LEU A 113 -25.85 -21.17 19.40
CA LEU A 113 -26.04 -19.83 19.92
C LEU A 113 -27.07 -19.81 21.04
N LEU A 114 -27.01 -18.79 21.88
CA LEU A 114 -28.15 -18.39 22.70
C LEU A 114 -29.03 -17.44 21.89
N TRP A 115 -30.34 -17.52 22.08
CA TRP A 115 -31.28 -16.72 21.32
C TRP A 115 -32.12 -15.82 22.23
N ILE A 116 -32.17 -14.53 21.93
CA ILE A 116 -33.13 -13.59 22.53
C ILE A 116 -34.27 -13.42 21.54
N ASP A 117 -35.40 -14.06 21.86
CA ASP A 117 -36.60 -14.04 21.05
C ASP A 117 -37.30 -12.69 21.17
N SER A 118 -37.00 -11.78 20.25
CA SER A 118 -37.56 -10.43 20.26
C SER A 118 -39.02 -10.37 19.82
N GLY A 119 -39.54 -11.45 19.23
CA GLY A 119 -40.96 -11.56 18.90
C GLY A 119 -41.80 -12.01 20.10
N ASN A 120 -41.18 -12.60 21.13
CA ASN A 120 -41.86 -13.11 22.32
C ASN A 120 -41.31 -12.46 23.60
N SER A 121 -41.52 -11.14 23.72
CA SER A 121 -41.15 -10.35 24.91
C SER A 121 -39.67 -10.44 25.30
N ASN A 122 -38.76 -10.63 24.33
CA ASN A 122 -37.31 -10.74 24.54
C ASN A 122 -36.88 -11.91 25.44
N LYS A 123 -37.62 -13.02 25.43
CA LYS A 123 -37.27 -14.20 26.23
C LYS A 123 -35.99 -14.85 25.70
N MET A 124 -35.05 -15.10 26.60
CA MET A 124 -33.81 -15.81 26.27
C MET A 124 -34.06 -17.31 26.19
N LYS A 125 -33.48 -17.96 25.18
CA LYS A 125 -33.65 -19.36 24.84
C LYS A 125 -32.31 -20.00 24.52
N TYR A 126 -32.20 -21.29 24.80
CA TYR A 126 -31.09 -22.14 24.35
C TYR A 126 -31.64 -23.32 23.56
N TYR A 127 -30.82 -23.86 22.65
CA TYR A 127 -31.20 -25.07 21.93
C TYR A 127 -30.84 -26.29 22.77
N ASN A 128 -31.83 -27.11 23.13
CA ASN A 128 -31.61 -28.30 23.96
C ASN A 128 -31.26 -29.56 23.16
N GLY A 129 -31.00 -29.43 21.86
CA GLY A 129 -30.78 -30.55 20.94
C GLY A 129 -31.99 -30.91 20.08
N SER A 130 -33.19 -30.43 20.43
CA SER A 130 -34.40 -30.64 19.61
C SER A 130 -35.25 -29.39 19.44
N SER A 131 -35.19 -28.44 20.37
CA SER A 131 -35.99 -27.21 20.31
C SER A 131 -35.34 -26.06 21.06
N TRP A 132 -35.72 -24.84 20.68
CA TRP A 132 -35.38 -23.63 21.41
C TRP A 132 -36.28 -23.48 22.63
N VAL A 133 -35.73 -23.77 23.81
CA VAL A 133 -36.46 -23.72 25.09
C VAL A 133 -36.07 -22.46 25.86
N PRO A 134 -37.01 -21.82 26.58
CA PRO A 134 -36.69 -20.66 27.39
C PRO A 134 -35.71 -21.05 28.50
N VAL A 135 -34.71 -20.21 28.70
CA VAL A 135 -33.93 -20.24 29.93
C VAL A 135 -34.91 -19.86 31.05
N PRO A 136 -35.16 -20.74 32.04
CA PRO A 136 -36.15 -20.46 33.06
C PRO A 136 -35.76 -19.25 33.89
N ALA A 137 -36.74 -18.40 34.22
CA ALA A 137 -36.55 -17.32 35.16
C ALA A 137 -36.41 -17.93 36.55
N THR A 138 -35.17 -18.07 37.01
CA THR A 138 -34.87 -18.38 38.40
C THR A 138 -34.91 -17.07 39.16
N TRP A 139 -36.09 -16.76 39.69
CA TRP A 139 -36.22 -15.76 40.74
C TRP A 139 -35.74 -16.42 42.04
N GLY A 140 -34.74 -15.81 42.66
CA GLY A 140 -34.38 -16.08 44.05
C GLY A 140 -35.38 -15.44 45.00
#